data_AF-A0A7W5FIR1-F1
#
_entry.id   AF-A0A7W5FIR1-F1
#
_cell.length_a   1.000
_cell.length_b   1.000
_cell.length_c   1.000
_cell.angle_alpha   90.00
_cell.angle_beta   90.00
_cell.angle_gamma   90.00
#
_symmetry.space_group_name_H-M   'P 1'
#
loop_
_entity.id
_entity.type
_entity.pdbx_description
1 polymer ?
#
loop_
_entity_poly.entity_id
_entity_poly.type
_entity_poly.pdbx_seq_one_letter_code
_entity_poly.pdbx_strand_id
1 'polypeptide(L)'
;MSETGWPLIPREELPPPIPVERRPAQRGVPSEPGGRQLSMFSAETTEPSPADLAGLLAGPGRLGRMGGTARVSVRVDAAWRVHVLVTELAARGLSATWAPLQDDGVRGEHPEVTEEAIDTPEPEDPPRPIFEVRTAYSRRLNGLARAWPEASAQLFLSGPRMRLWVAAAGEPLPGGFALGLDPAKDPHGVAAALVRAGLAGRVSDDGSRWLITGRRRLRRLRELVGERPSSAPDEFWPGSVVA
;
A
#
# COMPACT_ATOMS: atom_id res chain seq x y z
N MET A 1 -53.41 13.57 36.44
CA MET A 1 -53.90 12.95 35.20
C MET A 1 -53.29 13.75 34.07
N SER A 2 -52.21 13.22 33.49
CA SER A 2 -51.32 13.93 32.57
C SER A 2 -51.72 13.62 31.13
N GLU A 3 -52.19 14.61 30.37
CA GLU A 3 -52.29 14.53 28.91
C GLU A 3 -51.21 15.41 28.29
N THR A 4 -50.15 14.77 27.82
CA THR A 4 -49.07 15.40 27.06
C THR A 4 -49.45 15.37 25.59
N GLY A 5 -50.09 16.44 25.11
CA GLY A 5 -50.38 16.62 23.69
C GLY A 5 -49.09 16.89 22.90
N TRP A 6 -48.65 15.94 22.09
CA TRP A 6 -47.59 16.14 21.10
C TRP A 6 -48.08 17.11 20.00
N PRO A 7 -47.29 18.13 19.59
CA PRO A 7 -47.68 18.97 18.47
C PRO A 7 -47.58 18.20 17.15
N LEU A 8 -48.66 18.24 16.37
CA LEU A 8 -48.76 17.65 15.04
C LEU A 8 -47.74 18.30 14.09
N ILE A 9 -46.84 17.50 13.52
CA ILE A 9 -45.93 17.93 12.44
C ILE A 9 -46.80 18.24 11.21
N PRO A 10 -46.69 19.43 10.59
CA PRO A 10 -47.36 19.72 9.33
C PRO A 10 -46.87 18.72 8.27
N ARG A 11 -47.81 18.04 7.59
CA ARG A 11 -47.46 17.18 6.46
C ARG A 11 -47.03 18.07 5.31
N GLU A 12 -45.73 18.18 5.09
CA GLU A 12 -45.19 18.65 3.81
C GLU A 12 -45.75 17.75 2.71
N GLU A 13 -46.58 18.31 1.84
CA GLU A 13 -47.04 17.65 0.63
C GLU A 13 -45.82 17.40 -0.27
N LEU A 14 -45.46 16.13 -0.44
CA LEU A 14 -44.44 15.72 -1.38
C LEU A 14 -44.90 16.09 -2.80
N PRO A 15 -44.03 16.69 -3.64
CA PRO A 15 -44.38 16.94 -5.04
C PRO A 15 -44.68 15.60 -5.75
N PRO A 16 -45.61 15.60 -6.73
CA PRO A 16 -45.99 14.39 -7.44
C PRO A 16 -44.77 13.74 -8.13
N PRO A 17 -44.67 12.41 -8.17
CA PRO A 17 -43.56 11.73 -8.82
C PRO A 17 -43.50 12.06 -10.30
N ILE A 18 -42.32 12.46 -10.77
CA ILE A 18 -42.06 12.75 -12.19
C ILE A 18 -42.22 11.43 -12.99
N PRO A 19 -43.04 11.38 -14.05
CA PRO A 19 -43.15 10.20 -14.89
C PRO A 19 -41.82 9.92 -15.59
N VAL A 20 -41.22 8.77 -15.32
CA VAL A 20 -40.06 8.27 -16.07
C VAL A 20 -40.57 7.65 -17.37
N GLU A 21 -40.36 8.31 -18.50
CA GLU A 21 -40.59 7.71 -19.81
C GLU A 21 -39.69 6.49 -19.99
N ARG A 22 -40.31 5.32 -20.16
CA ARG A 22 -39.61 4.08 -20.51
C ARG A 22 -39.11 4.18 -21.94
N ARG A 23 -37.80 4.36 -22.09
CA ARG A 23 -37.11 4.28 -23.38
C ARG A 23 -37.37 2.90 -24.01
N PRO A 24 -37.84 2.80 -25.26
CA PRO A 24 -38.04 1.51 -25.91
C PRO A 24 -36.70 0.80 -26.07
N ALA A 25 -36.66 -0.49 -25.71
CA ALA A 25 -35.51 -1.35 -25.93
C ALA A 25 -35.26 -1.49 -27.44
N GLN A 26 -34.18 -0.88 -27.93
CA GLN A 26 -33.72 -1.10 -29.30
C GLN A 26 -33.22 -2.54 -29.41
N ARG A 27 -33.93 -3.32 -30.23
CA ARG A 27 -33.58 -4.70 -30.60
C ARG A 27 -32.41 -4.62 -31.59
N GLY A 28 -31.20 -4.92 -31.12
CA GLY A 28 -30.00 -4.94 -31.95
C GLY A 28 -30.01 -6.10 -32.96
N VAL A 29 -29.58 -5.79 -34.19
CA VAL A 29 -29.34 -6.73 -35.30
C VAL A 29 -27.95 -7.37 -35.09
N PRO A 30 -27.70 -8.65 -35.42
CA PRO A 30 -26.38 -9.24 -35.24
C PRO A 30 -25.46 -8.85 -36.39
N SER A 31 -24.37 -8.16 -36.08
CA SER A 31 -23.24 -7.93 -36.99
C SER A 31 -22.00 -8.66 -36.48
N GLU A 32 -21.50 -9.59 -37.31
CA GLU A 32 -20.30 -10.41 -37.12
C GLU A 32 -18.98 -9.59 -37.21
N PRO A 33 -17.83 -10.16 -36.81
CA PRO A 33 -16.82 -9.48 -36.00
C PRO A 33 -15.80 -8.70 -36.84
N GLY A 34 -16.11 -7.42 -37.09
CA GLY A 34 -15.12 -6.44 -37.51
C GLY A 34 -14.27 -6.00 -36.32
N GLY A 35 -12.95 -6.17 -36.44
CA GLY A 35 -11.96 -5.91 -35.39
C GLY A 35 -12.20 -4.58 -34.67
N ARG A 36 -12.67 -4.68 -33.42
CA ARG A 36 -12.59 -3.59 -32.46
C ARG A 36 -11.13 -3.46 -32.07
N GLN A 37 -10.38 -2.74 -32.89
CA GLN A 37 -9.10 -2.15 -32.52
C GLN A 37 -9.37 -1.31 -31.28
N LEU A 38 -9.09 -1.89 -30.11
CA LEU A 38 -9.14 -1.18 -28.84
C LEU A 38 -8.09 -0.07 -28.94
N SER A 39 -8.57 1.17 -28.89
CA SER A 39 -7.76 2.36 -28.77
C SER A 39 -6.85 2.20 -27.54
N MET A 40 -5.60 1.77 -27.75
CA MET A 40 -4.61 1.50 -26.70
C MET A 40 -3.65 2.68 -26.49
N PHE A 41 -4.12 3.92 -26.66
CA PHE A 41 -3.32 5.11 -26.41
C PHE A 41 -4.16 6.24 -25.79
N SER A 42 -4.65 6.01 -24.57
CA SER A 42 -4.75 7.08 -23.57
C SER A 42 -3.71 6.79 -22.51
N ALA A 43 -2.81 7.76 -22.30
CA ALA A 43 -1.76 7.71 -21.30
C ALA A 43 -2.31 7.25 -19.95
N GLU A 44 -1.73 6.18 -19.40
CA GLU A 44 -2.17 5.47 -18.20
C GLU A 44 -2.24 6.41 -16.98
N THR A 45 -3.42 6.94 -16.69
CA THR A 45 -3.80 7.37 -15.35
C THR A 45 -4.77 6.33 -14.82
N THR A 46 -4.24 5.14 -14.51
CA THR A 46 -5.05 4.11 -13.84
C THR A 46 -5.50 4.65 -12.50
N GLU A 47 -6.81 4.83 -12.35
CA GLU A 47 -7.42 5.35 -11.13
C GLU A 47 -7.01 4.47 -9.92
N PRO A 48 -6.58 5.08 -8.79
CA PRO A 48 -6.18 4.32 -7.61
C PRO A 48 -7.27 3.36 -7.14
N SER A 49 -6.92 2.09 -6.96
CA SER A 49 -7.87 1.04 -6.62
C SER A 49 -7.46 0.25 -5.38
N PRO A 50 -8.40 -0.35 -4.62
CA PRO A 50 -8.06 -1.27 -3.54
C PRO A 50 -7.21 -2.47 -3.97
N ALA A 51 -7.22 -2.84 -5.26
CA ALA A 51 -6.38 -3.91 -5.80
C ALA A 51 -4.88 -3.54 -5.86
N ASP A 52 -4.54 -2.26 -5.71
CA ASP A 52 -3.14 -1.82 -5.67
C ASP A 52 -2.43 -2.22 -4.38
N LEU A 53 -3.18 -2.56 -3.31
CA LEU A 53 -2.60 -3.06 -2.07
C LEU A 53 -1.88 -4.40 -2.26
N ALA A 54 -2.04 -5.05 -3.42
CA ALA A 54 -1.16 -6.13 -3.86
C ALA A 54 0.33 -5.73 -3.81
N GLY A 55 0.68 -4.46 -4.04
CA GLY A 55 2.05 -3.96 -3.89
C GLY A 55 2.55 -4.03 -2.45
N LEU A 56 1.69 -3.72 -1.46
CA LEU A 56 2.03 -3.90 -0.05
C LEU A 56 2.18 -5.39 0.28
N LEU A 57 1.25 -6.23 -0.18
CA LEU A 57 1.26 -7.66 0.09
C LEU A 57 2.44 -8.40 -0.55
N ALA A 58 2.97 -7.88 -1.67
CA ALA A 58 4.18 -8.37 -2.32
C ALA A 58 5.44 -8.14 -1.49
N GLY A 59 5.45 -7.11 -0.64
CA GLY A 59 6.53 -6.80 0.27
C GLY A 59 6.12 -6.98 1.74
N PRO A 60 6.16 -5.92 2.57
CA PRO A 60 6.02 -6.00 4.03
C PRO A 60 4.57 -6.13 4.54
N GLY A 61 3.57 -5.97 3.67
CA GLY A 61 2.17 -5.90 4.06
C GLY A 61 1.57 -7.27 4.37
N ARG A 62 0.76 -7.37 5.42
CA ARG A 62 0.05 -8.59 5.82
C ARG A 62 -1.44 -8.46 5.57
N LEU A 63 -2.06 -9.57 5.18
CA LEU A 63 -3.50 -9.66 4.95
C LEU A 63 -4.17 -10.33 6.17
N GLY A 64 -5.16 -9.66 6.76
CA GLY A 64 -6.04 -10.23 7.77
C GLY A 64 -7.44 -10.45 7.22
N ARG A 65 -8.12 -11.54 7.61
CA ARG A 65 -9.49 -11.87 7.21
C ARG A 65 -10.37 -12.06 8.45
N MET A 66 -11.57 -11.48 8.45
CA MET A 66 -12.52 -11.61 9.57
C MET A 66 -13.95 -11.40 9.07
N GLY A 67 -14.88 -12.29 9.42
CA GLY A 67 -16.32 -12.08 9.17
C GLY A 67 -16.68 -11.76 7.71
N GLY A 68 -15.99 -12.37 6.74
CA GLY A 68 -16.20 -12.09 5.31
C GLY A 68 -15.68 -10.72 4.84
N THR A 69 -14.83 -10.08 5.63
CA THR A 69 -14.10 -8.86 5.28
C THR A 69 -12.59 -9.10 5.35
N ALA A 70 -11.81 -8.20 4.78
CA ALA A 70 -10.36 -8.25 4.87
C ALA A 70 -9.77 -6.90 5.27
N ARG A 71 -8.56 -6.93 5.82
CA ARG A 71 -7.73 -5.76 6.10
C ARG A 71 -6.31 -6.00 5.61
N VAL A 72 -5.59 -4.94 5.31
CA VAL A 72 -4.14 -4.98 5.11
C VAL A 72 -3.48 -4.18 6.22
N SER A 73 -2.43 -4.72 6.83
CA SER A 73 -1.56 -4.00 7.75
C SER A 73 -0.11 -4.02 7.28
N VAL A 74 0.67 -3.01 7.63
CA VAL A 74 2.08 -2.91 7.30
C VAL A 74 2.83 -2.22 8.43
N ARG A 75 4.02 -2.74 8.75
CA ARG A 75 4.94 -2.10 9.70
C ARG A 75 5.90 -1.21 8.93
N VAL A 76 6.14 -0.01 9.44
CA VAL A 76 7.02 1.00 8.86
C VAL A 76 7.89 1.63 9.95
N ASP A 77 9.09 2.06 9.59
CA ASP A 77 10.15 2.52 10.49
C ASP A 77 10.28 4.04 10.59
N ALA A 78 9.38 4.78 9.93
CA ALA A 78 9.42 6.23 9.89
C ALA A 78 8.03 6.85 9.76
N ALA A 79 7.80 7.95 10.47
CA ALA A 79 6.53 8.66 10.47
C ALA A 79 6.14 9.18 9.07
N TRP A 80 7.11 9.58 8.24
CA TRP A 80 6.82 10.02 6.88
C TRP A 80 6.14 8.93 6.04
N ARG A 81 6.51 7.66 6.23
CA ARG A 81 5.87 6.52 5.55
C ARG A 81 4.42 6.37 5.97
N VAL A 82 4.11 6.59 7.27
CA VAL A 82 2.73 6.60 7.77
C VAL A 82 1.91 7.65 7.02
N HIS A 83 2.40 8.87 6.90
CA HIS A 83 1.70 9.95 6.20
C HIS A 83 1.45 9.63 4.71
N VAL A 84 2.46 9.09 4.01
CA VAL A 84 2.29 8.66 2.61
C VAL A 84 1.24 7.56 2.53
N LEU A 85 1.36 6.51 3.34
CA LEU A 85 0.45 5.36 3.29
C LEU A 85 -0.99 5.73 3.65
N VAL A 86 -1.22 6.57 4.66
CA VAL A 86 -2.56 7.04 5.01
C VAL A 86 -3.19 7.82 3.84
N THR A 87 -2.41 8.70 3.20
CA THR A 87 -2.86 9.48 2.03
C THR A 87 -3.18 8.57 0.85
N GLU A 88 -2.29 7.63 0.54
CA GLU A 88 -2.47 6.66 -0.55
C GLU A 88 -3.67 5.72 -0.32
N LEU A 89 -3.90 5.26 0.92
CA LEU A 89 -5.05 4.43 1.27
C LEU A 89 -6.35 5.22 1.16
N ALA A 90 -6.36 6.48 1.60
CA ALA A 90 -7.51 7.38 1.47
C ALA A 90 -7.87 7.64 -0.01
N ALA A 91 -6.88 7.83 -0.88
CA ALA A 91 -7.08 7.99 -2.32
C ALA A 91 -7.76 6.76 -2.98
N ARG A 92 -7.70 5.59 -2.34
CA ARG A 92 -8.35 4.34 -2.77
C ARG A 92 -9.71 4.12 -2.08
N GLY A 93 -10.17 5.09 -1.29
CA GLY A 93 -11.39 5.04 -0.49
C GLY A 93 -11.32 3.98 0.62
N LEU A 94 -10.14 3.81 1.24
CA LEU A 94 -9.92 2.93 2.38
C LEU A 94 -9.53 3.76 3.61
N SER A 95 -10.34 3.69 4.67
CA SER A 95 -9.98 4.28 5.96
C SER A 95 -8.78 3.55 6.56
N ALA A 96 -7.81 4.31 7.06
CA ALA A 96 -6.61 3.78 7.69
C ALA A 96 -6.48 4.29 9.13
N THR A 97 -5.95 3.44 10.00
CA THR A 97 -5.53 3.79 11.37
C THR A 97 -4.06 3.42 11.50
N TRP A 98 -3.33 4.14 12.34
CA TRP A 98 -1.95 3.80 12.66
C TRP A 98 -1.70 3.89 14.17
N ALA A 99 -0.71 3.15 14.64
CA ALA A 99 -0.24 3.21 16.03
C ALA A 99 1.27 2.93 16.10
N PRO A 100 2.02 3.56 17.02
CA PRO A 100 3.38 3.14 17.32
C PRO A 100 3.36 1.71 17.89
N LEU A 101 4.31 0.88 17.47
CA LEU A 101 4.67 -0.33 18.19
C LEU A 101 5.74 0.08 19.19
N GLN A 102 5.47 -0.14 20.46
CA GLN A 102 6.51 -0.11 21.47
C GLN A 102 7.44 -1.27 21.14
N ASP A 103 8.72 -0.96 20.96
CA ASP A 103 9.73 -1.97 21.20
C ASP A 103 9.67 -2.18 22.70
N ASP A 104 9.10 -3.30 23.14
CA ASP A 104 9.21 -3.77 24.51
C ASP A 104 10.68 -4.18 24.68
N GLY A 105 11.60 -3.23 24.50
CA GLY A 105 13.02 -3.42 24.65
C GLY A 105 13.17 -4.12 25.97
N VAL A 106 13.77 -5.32 25.92
CA VAL A 106 14.11 -6.09 27.11
C VAL A 106 14.63 -5.05 28.09
N ARG A 107 13.85 -4.77 29.14
CA ARG A 107 14.31 -3.98 30.27
C ARG A 107 15.58 -4.70 30.64
N GLY A 108 16.73 -4.12 30.33
CA GLY A 108 17.98 -4.61 30.88
C GLY A 108 17.71 -4.63 32.37
N GLU A 109 17.55 -5.82 32.93
CA GLU A 109 17.67 -6.01 34.37
C GLU A 109 19.02 -5.37 34.66
N HIS A 110 19.00 -4.21 35.31
CA HIS A 110 20.22 -3.54 35.73
C HIS A 110 20.98 -4.59 36.55
N PRO A 111 22.11 -5.14 36.09
CA PRO A 111 22.96 -5.85 37.02
C PRO A 111 23.44 -4.76 37.98
N GLU A 112 23.23 -4.97 39.28
CA GLU A 112 23.82 -4.15 40.32
C GLU A 112 25.31 -3.97 39.99
N VAL A 113 25.68 -2.74 39.68
CA VAL A 113 27.01 -2.39 39.19
C VAL A 113 27.98 -2.50 40.36
N THR A 114 28.80 -3.54 40.39
CA THR A 114 30.05 -3.51 41.17
C THR A 114 31.01 -2.58 40.42
N GLU A 115 31.50 -1.55 41.12
CA GLU A 115 32.44 -0.56 40.61
C GLU A 115 33.73 -1.22 40.08
N GLU A 116 33.83 -1.47 38.77
CA GLU A 116 35.12 -1.60 38.10
C GLU A 116 35.00 -1.28 36.60
N ALA A 117 35.68 -0.20 36.21
CA ALA A 117 35.98 0.25 34.84
C ALA A 117 34.79 0.37 33.86
N ILE A 118 34.11 1.52 33.86
CA ILE A 118 33.17 1.88 32.79
C ILE A 118 33.97 2.34 31.57
N ASP A 119 34.20 1.41 30.65
CA ASP A 119 34.36 1.73 29.22
C ASP A 119 33.15 2.59 28.82
N THR A 120 33.37 3.78 28.29
CA THR A 120 32.26 4.67 27.92
C THR A 120 31.47 3.96 26.83
N PRO A 121 30.23 3.50 27.06
CA PRO A 121 29.48 2.85 26.00
C PRO A 121 29.32 3.87 24.87
N GLU A 122 29.76 3.50 23.66
CA GLU A 122 29.44 4.27 22.46
C GLU A 122 27.93 4.55 22.47
N PRO A 123 27.48 5.77 22.12
CA PRO A 123 26.06 6.08 22.12
C PRO A 123 25.36 5.11 21.16
N GLU A 124 24.64 4.13 21.71
CA GLU A 124 23.77 3.26 20.94
C GLU A 124 22.74 4.15 20.24
N ASP A 125 22.68 4.06 18.90
CA ASP A 125 21.65 4.76 18.14
C ASP A 125 20.27 4.41 18.72
N PRO A 126 19.43 5.42 19.06
CA PRO A 126 18.13 5.13 19.66
C PRO A 126 17.33 4.20 18.74
N PRO A 127 16.61 3.21 19.31
CA PRO A 127 15.87 2.24 18.51
C PRO A 127 14.91 2.97 17.58
N ARG A 128 14.93 2.61 16.30
CA ARG A 128 14.10 3.26 15.29
C ARG A 128 12.63 3.02 15.62
N PRO A 129 11.79 4.06 15.70
CA PRO A 129 10.38 3.89 16.04
C PRO A 129 9.67 3.08 14.94
N ILE A 130 8.96 2.03 15.34
CA ILE A 130 8.15 1.22 14.43
C ILE A 130 6.69 1.66 14.57
N PHE A 131 5.99 1.80 13.45
CA PHE A 131 4.57 2.09 13.38
C PHE A 131 3.85 1.00 12.60
N GLU A 132 2.62 0.66 13.00
CA GLU A 132 1.74 -0.18 12.20
C GLU A 132 0.66 0.68 11.58
N VAL A 133 0.59 0.68 10.25
CA VAL A 133 -0.52 1.25 9.50
C VAL A 133 -1.44 0.11 9.09
N ARG A 134 -2.74 0.25 9.33
CA ARG A 134 -3.74 -0.77 8.98
C ARG A 134 -4.97 -0.15 8.35
N THR A 135 -5.53 -0.80 7.34
CA THR A 135 -6.86 -0.45 6.86
C THR A 135 -7.92 -0.89 7.88
N ALA A 136 -9.07 -0.23 7.87
CA ALA A 136 -10.28 -0.82 8.42
C ALA A 136 -10.60 -2.14 7.70
N TYR A 137 -11.33 -3.04 8.37
CA TYR A 137 -11.88 -4.22 7.72
C TYR A 137 -12.90 -3.80 6.65
N SER A 138 -12.75 -4.29 5.43
CA SER A 138 -13.57 -3.89 4.28
C SER A 138 -13.85 -5.06 3.34
N ARG A 139 -15.08 -5.12 2.81
CA ARG A 139 -15.45 -6.05 1.74
C ARG A 139 -14.79 -5.71 0.40
N ARG A 140 -14.36 -4.46 0.20
CA ARG A 140 -13.65 -4.03 -1.02
C ARG A 140 -12.31 -4.75 -1.20
N LEU A 141 -11.71 -5.24 -0.11
CA LEU A 141 -10.48 -6.00 -0.12
C LEU A 141 -10.69 -7.51 -0.34
N ASN A 142 -11.93 -8.00 -0.45
CA ASN A 142 -12.19 -9.44 -0.56
C ASN A 142 -11.67 -10.06 -1.86
N GLY A 143 -11.68 -9.31 -2.96
CA GLY A 143 -11.10 -9.76 -4.23
C GLY A 143 -9.60 -10.02 -4.08
N LEU A 144 -8.88 -9.04 -3.53
CA LEU A 144 -7.46 -9.18 -3.21
C LEU A 144 -7.23 -10.31 -2.21
N ALA A 145 -8.07 -10.38 -1.17
CA ALA A 145 -7.91 -11.38 -0.13
C ALA A 145 -7.99 -12.79 -0.67
N ARG A 146 -9.01 -13.10 -1.50
CA ARG A 146 -9.19 -14.43 -2.10
C ARG A 146 -8.06 -14.86 -3.02
N ALA A 147 -7.43 -13.92 -3.70
CA ALA A 147 -6.38 -14.20 -4.68
C ALA A 147 -4.98 -14.38 -4.05
N TRP A 148 -4.79 -13.98 -2.80
CA TRP A 148 -3.49 -14.03 -2.12
C TRP A 148 -3.38 -15.27 -1.23
N PRO A 149 -2.23 -16.00 -1.25
CA PRO A 149 -0.93 -15.63 -1.83
C PRO A 149 -0.66 -16.05 -3.29
N GLU A 150 -1.51 -16.86 -3.91
CA GLU A 150 -1.24 -17.52 -5.20
C GLU A 150 -1.01 -16.50 -6.34
N ALA A 151 -1.69 -15.36 -6.31
CA ALA A 151 -1.55 -14.31 -7.31
C ALA A 151 -0.17 -13.61 -7.31
N SER A 152 0.66 -13.80 -6.28
CA SER A 152 1.97 -13.14 -6.16
C SER A 152 2.92 -13.47 -7.33
N ALA A 153 2.93 -14.73 -7.80
CA ALA A 153 3.81 -15.19 -8.90
C ALA A 153 3.52 -14.50 -10.24
N GLN A 154 2.25 -14.16 -10.47
CA GLN A 154 1.77 -13.53 -11.71
C GLN A 154 1.43 -12.05 -11.50
N LEU A 155 1.88 -11.46 -10.39
CA LEU A 155 1.63 -10.07 -10.09
C LEU A 155 2.15 -9.18 -11.21
N PHE A 156 1.28 -8.28 -11.68
CA PHE A 156 1.68 -7.16 -12.52
C PHE A 156 2.02 -5.97 -11.63
N LEU A 157 3.26 -5.49 -11.66
CA LEU A 157 3.68 -4.33 -10.88
C LEU A 157 3.36 -3.03 -11.62
N SER A 158 2.11 -2.57 -11.46
CA SER A 158 1.68 -1.25 -11.91
C SER A 158 2.35 -0.14 -11.09
N GLY A 159 2.34 1.08 -11.61
CA GLY A 159 2.85 2.25 -10.88
C GLY A 159 2.24 2.43 -9.49
N PRO A 160 0.90 2.41 -9.34
CA PRO A 160 0.25 2.47 -8.04
C PRO A 160 0.65 1.37 -7.05
N ARG A 161 0.90 0.14 -7.52
CA ARG A 161 1.40 -0.98 -6.68
C ARG A 161 2.84 -0.73 -6.25
N MET A 162 3.69 -0.33 -7.19
CA MET A 162 5.11 -0.06 -6.91
C MET A 162 5.26 1.13 -5.95
N ARG A 163 4.44 2.17 -6.13
CA ARG A 163 4.39 3.34 -5.26
C ARG A 163 4.07 2.97 -3.80
N LEU A 164 3.05 2.14 -3.58
CA LEU A 164 2.70 1.67 -2.25
C LEU A 164 3.85 0.87 -1.60
N TRP A 165 4.50 0.01 -2.38
CA TRP A 165 5.62 -0.78 -1.88
C TRP A 165 6.82 0.09 -1.51
N VAL A 166 7.22 1.04 -2.37
CA VAL A 166 8.30 2.00 -2.06
C VAL A 166 7.96 2.86 -0.85
N ALA A 167 6.72 3.35 -0.74
CA ALA A 167 6.29 4.11 0.43
C ALA A 167 6.43 3.30 1.72
N ALA A 168 6.09 2.01 1.69
CA ALA A 168 6.17 1.15 2.86
C ALA A 168 7.59 0.71 3.22
N ALA A 169 8.42 0.34 2.23
CA ALA A 169 9.72 -0.29 2.50
C ALA A 169 10.78 -0.03 1.43
N GLY A 170 10.69 1.07 0.68
CA GLY A 170 11.77 1.51 -0.21
C GLY A 170 12.91 2.17 0.56
N GLU A 171 14.15 1.77 0.29
CA GLU A 171 15.34 2.30 0.96
C GLU A 171 16.43 2.60 -0.08
N PRO A 172 16.96 3.83 -0.16
CA PRO A 172 18.08 4.16 -1.04
C PRO A 172 19.33 3.40 -0.58
N LEU A 173 20.11 2.90 -1.54
CA LEU A 173 21.42 2.30 -1.26
C LEU A 173 22.50 3.01 -2.09
N PRO A 174 23.77 3.00 -1.64
CA PRO A 174 24.88 3.44 -2.49
C PRO A 174 24.85 2.73 -3.85
N GLY A 175 24.59 3.47 -4.92
CA GLY A 175 24.50 2.94 -6.29
C GLY A 175 23.25 2.09 -6.61
N GLY A 176 22.25 2.07 -5.73
CA GLY A 176 21.09 1.19 -5.87
C GLY A 176 19.86 1.64 -5.09
N PHE A 177 18.89 0.73 -5.02
CA PHE A 177 17.66 0.90 -4.25
C PHE A 177 17.21 -0.46 -3.73
N ALA A 178 16.77 -0.53 -2.49
CA ALA A 178 16.22 -1.72 -1.88
C ALA A 178 14.71 -1.62 -1.73
N LEU A 179 14.03 -2.75 -1.90
CA LEU A 179 12.62 -2.92 -1.53
C LEU A 179 12.54 -3.95 -0.42
N GLY A 180 12.03 -3.57 0.75
CA GLY A 180 11.83 -4.50 1.85
C GLY A 180 10.84 -5.60 1.48
N LEU A 181 11.20 -6.81 1.84
CA LEU A 181 10.43 -8.03 1.74
C LEU A 181 10.00 -8.45 3.13
N ASP A 182 8.97 -9.30 3.21
CA ASP A 182 8.65 -10.00 4.44
C ASP A 182 9.42 -11.34 4.44
N PRO A 183 10.38 -11.56 5.35
CA PRO A 183 11.18 -12.79 5.37
C PRO A 183 10.33 -14.05 5.64
N ALA A 184 9.09 -13.88 6.12
CA ALA A 184 8.15 -14.99 6.27
C ALA A 184 7.47 -15.41 4.96
N LYS A 185 7.69 -14.69 3.85
CA LYS A 185 7.09 -14.98 2.54
C LYS A 185 8.13 -15.48 1.55
N ASP A 186 7.70 -16.34 0.63
CA ASP A 186 8.56 -16.78 -0.47
C ASP A 186 8.86 -15.62 -1.43
N PRO A 187 10.15 -15.22 -1.58
CA PRO A 187 10.52 -14.13 -2.47
C PRO A 187 10.42 -14.50 -3.95
N HIS A 188 10.42 -15.80 -4.33
CA HIS A 188 10.49 -16.22 -5.74
C HIS A 188 9.29 -15.77 -6.56
N GLY A 189 8.08 -15.84 -6.00
CA GLY A 189 6.87 -15.40 -6.68
C GLY A 189 6.96 -13.93 -7.09
N VAL A 190 7.44 -13.08 -6.18
CA VAL A 190 7.54 -11.64 -6.42
C VAL A 190 8.79 -11.27 -7.22
N ALA A 191 9.89 -12.03 -7.09
CA ALA A 191 11.09 -11.85 -7.89
C ALA A 191 10.80 -11.94 -9.39
N ALA A 192 9.99 -12.92 -9.82
CA ALA A 192 9.57 -13.05 -11.22
C ALA A 192 8.78 -11.82 -11.70
N ALA A 193 7.90 -11.27 -10.85
CA ALA A 193 7.15 -10.05 -11.15
C ALA A 193 8.07 -8.82 -11.30
N LEU A 194 9.07 -8.68 -10.42
CA LEU A 194 10.07 -7.61 -10.48
C LEU A 194 10.92 -7.70 -11.75
N VAL A 195 11.37 -8.90 -12.12
CA VAL A 195 12.11 -9.12 -13.38
C VAL A 195 11.27 -8.73 -14.59
N ARG A 196 10.00 -9.16 -14.66
CA ARG A 196 9.08 -8.78 -15.75
C ARG A 196 8.82 -7.27 -15.81
N ALA A 197 8.83 -6.59 -14.67
CA ALA A 197 8.69 -5.13 -14.58
C ALA A 197 9.96 -4.36 -15.01
N GLY A 198 11.07 -5.07 -15.31
CA GLY A 198 12.36 -4.47 -15.64
C GLY A 198 13.22 -4.11 -14.43
N LEU A 199 12.87 -4.61 -13.25
CA LEU A 199 13.50 -4.35 -11.95
C LEU A 199 14.29 -5.56 -11.44
N ALA A 200 14.97 -6.25 -12.36
CA ALA A 200 15.82 -7.39 -12.01
C ALA A 200 16.86 -6.99 -10.94
N GLY A 201 17.13 -7.90 -10.02
CA GLY A 201 17.90 -7.66 -8.82
C GLY A 201 18.25 -8.97 -8.13
N ARG A 202 18.68 -8.87 -6.88
CA ARG A 202 18.96 -10.03 -6.02
C ARG A 202 18.29 -9.84 -4.67
N VAL A 203 17.97 -10.94 -4.01
CA VAL A 203 17.60 -10.90 -2.60
C VAL A 203 18.88 -10.62 -1.77
N SER A 204 18.76 -9.85 -0.70
CA SER A 204 19.82 -9.66 0.30
C SER A 204 20.13 -10.96 1.03
N ASP A 205 21.30 -11.03 1.67
CA ASP A 205 21.76 -12.28 2.31
C ASP A 205 20.87 -12.67 3.51
N ASP A 206 20.24 -11.71 4.17
CA ASP A 206 19.26 -11.90 5.24
C ASP A 206 17.82 -12.17 4.75
N GLY A 207 17.59 -12.21 3.43
CA GLY A 207 16.27 -12.43 2.86
C GLY A 207 15.29 -11.26 2.96
N SER A 208 15.68 -10.14 3.59
CA SER A 208 14.76 -9.06 3.98
C SER A 208 14.57 -7.99 2.91
N ARG A 209 15.39 -7.96 1.86
CA ARG A 209 15.38 -6.90 0.83
C ARG A 209 15.59 -7.44 -0.57
N TRP A 210 14.91 -6.84 -1.54
CA TRP A 210 15.24 -6.97 -2.97
C TRP A 210 16.12 -5.80 -3.41
N LEU A 211 17.34 -6.10 -3.84
CA LEU A 211 18.37 -5.13 -4.20
C LEU A 211 18.35 -4.86 -5.70
N ILE A 212 18.04 -3.62 -6.07
CA ILE A 212 17.99 -3.12 -7.45
C ILE A 212 19.23 -2.28 -7.70
N THR A 213 20.02 -2.65 -8.71
CA THR A 213 21.22 -1.92 -9.11
C THR A 213 21.22 -1.59 -10.60
N GLY A 214 21.95 -0.53 -10.94
CA GLY A 214 22.17 -0.10 -12.32
C GLY A 214 21.19 0.97 -12.80
N ARG A 215 21.74 1.92 -13.56
CA ARG A 215 21.06 3.16 -13.98
C ARG A 215 19.74 2.94 -14.71
N ARG A 216 19.67 1.96 -15.62
CA ARG A 216 18.45 1.66 -16.39
C ARG A 216 17.30 1.18 -15.50
N ARG A 217 17.61 0.34 -14.50
CA ARG A 217 16.60 -0.21 -13.57
C ARG A 217 16.13 0.85 -12.60
N LEU A 218 17.03 1.68 -12.10
CA LEU A 218 16.68 2.82 -11.24
C LEU A 218 15.83 3.84 -12.00
N ARG A 219 16.13 4.13 -13.27
CA ARG A 219 15.27 4.96 -14.12
C ARG A 219 13.88 4.34 -14.29
N ARG A 220 13.80 3.03 -14.55
CA ARG A 220 12.51 2.33 -14.65
C ARG A 220 11.71 2.36 -13.35
N LEU A 221 12.37 2.20 -12.21
CA LEU A 221 11.74 2.30 -10.89
C LEU A 221 11.13 3.70 -10.68
N ARG A 222 11.89 4.76 -11.01
CA ARG A 222 11.41 6.14 -10.95
C ARG A 222 10.17 6.37 -11.83
N GLU A 223 10.21 5.87 -13.07
CA GLU A 223 9.09 5.97 -14.01
C GLU A 223 7.84 5.25 -13.47
N LEU A 224 7.99 4.08 -12.85
CA LEU A 224 6.88 3.33 -12.27
C LEU A 224 6.29 4.02 -11.03
N VAL A 225 7.16 4.47 -10.10
CA VAL A 225 6.74 4.99 -8.80
C VAL A 225 6.13 6.39 -8.91
N GLY A 226 6.56 7.15 -9.91
CA GLY A 226 6.08 8.51 -10.18
C GLY A 226 6.60 9.54 -9.19
N GLU A 227 5.95 10.70 -9.20
CA GLU A 227 6.36 11.89 -8.44
C GLU A 227 6.40 11.65 -6.93
N ARG A 228 7.40 12.23 -6.26
CA ARG A 228 7.56 12.09 -4.81
C ARG A 228 6.35 12.71 -4.08
N PRO A 229 5.68 11.99 -3.16
CA PRO A 229 4.71 12.61 -2.27
C PRO A 229 5.40 13.61 -1.33
N SER A 230 4.78 14.76 -1.10
CA SER A 230 5.36 15.88 -0.34
C SER A 230 5.86 15.50 1.06
N SER A 231 5.21 14.52 1.71
CA SER A 231 5.59 14.03 3.04
C SER A 231 6.84 13.14 3.05
N ALA A 232 7.24 12.54 1.93
CA ALA A 232 8.43 11.71 1.86
C ALA A 232 9.70 12.59 1.73
N PRO A 233 10.77 12.39 2.51
CA PRO A 233 12.00 13.15 2.32
C PRO A 233 12.66 12.83 0.97
N ASP A 234 13.46 13.79 0.48
CA ASP A 234 14.03 13.71 -0.86
C ASP A 234 15.00 12.53 -1.02
N GLU A 235 15.82 12.23 -0.03
CA GLU A 235 16.77 11.12 -0.12
C GLU A 235 16.11 9.72 -0.19
N PHE A 236 14.89 9.56 0.35
CA PHE A 236 14.25 8.24 0.51
C PHE A 236 13.33 7.84 -0.65
N TRP A 237 13.03 8.76 -1.58
CA TRP A 237 12.16 8.46 -2.71
C TRP A 237 12.96 8.23 -4.00
N PRO A 238 12.64 7.18 -4.79
CA PRO A 238 13.31 6.94 -6.06
C PRO A 238 13.23 8.17 -6.96
N GLY A 239 14.39 8.79 -7.23
CA GLY A 239 14.50 9.90 -8.16
C GLY A 239 14.46 11.28 -7.55
N SER A 240 14.46 11.39 -6.23
CA SER A 240 14.50 12.67 -5.54
C SER A 240 15.93 13.16 -5.22
N VAL A 241 16.93 12.60 -5.92
CA VAL A 241 18.17 13.30 -6.24
C VAL A 241 18.40 13.17 -7.76
N VAL A 242 18.29 14.30 -8.45
CA VAL A 242 18.84 14.52 -9.79
C VAL A 242 19.92 15.57 -9.62
N ALA A 243 21.12 15.22 -10.10
CA ALA A 243 22.37 16.00 -10.14
C ALA A 243 23.17 16.00 -8.84
#